data_AF-K2CK53-F1
#
_entry.id   AF-K2CK53-F1
#
_cell.length_a   1.000
_cell.length_b   1.000
_cell.length_c   1.000
_cell.angle_alpha   90.00
_cell.angle_beta   90.00
_cell.angle_gamma   90.00
#
_symmetry.space_group_name_H-M   'P 1'
#
loop_
_entity.id
_entity.type
_entity.pdbx_description
1 polymer ?
#
loop_
_entity_poly.entity_id
_entity_poly.type
_entity_poly.pdbx_seq_one_letter_code
_entity_poly.pdbx_strand_id
1 'polypeptide(L)'
;MKDTMVVNIDNKPDNQGYGDVVVVSPTASSVSEQVGDLILGLGLRLDPDSSQNLMSGISYATNDFASDRTTPLAFEIASILMRNGARRNRTHTVQEERPVAEERVVGERTFDIKRVERKVQNPPKEWLTPKIYKGSTNVE
;
A
#
# COMPACT_ATOMS: atom_id res chain seq x y z
N MET A 1 -14.44 -13.48 -22.57
CA MET A 1 -14.49 -12.15 -21.96
C MET A 1 -14.88 -11.16 -23.04
N LYS A 2 -16.17 -10.87 -23.26
CA LYS A 2 -16.58 -9.96 -24.34
C LYS A 2 -17.59 -8.88 -23.93
N ASP A 3 -17.88 -8.75 -22.63
CA ASP A 3 -18.75 -7.71 -22.06
C ASP A 3 -18.26 -7.32 -20.65
N THR A 4 -17.07 -6.73 -20.54
CA THR A 4 -16.60 -6.14 -19.27
C THR A 4 -16.26 -4.69 -19.52
N MET A 5 -17.00 -3.81 -18.84
CA MET A 5 -16.71 -2.38 -18.86
C MET A 5 -15.49 -2.10 -17.98
N VAL A 6 -14.48 -1.44 -18.55
CA VAL A 6 -13.23 -1.09 -17.88
C VAL A 6 -13.20 0.41 -17.61
N VAL A 7 -13.01 0.77 -16.34
CA VAL A 7 -12.82 2.17 -15.91
C VAL A 7 -11.37 2.35 -15.45
N ASN A 8 -10.66 3.29 -16.05
CA ASN A 8 -9.28 3.65 -15.73
C ASN A 8 -9.27 4.95 -14.92
N ILE A 9 -8.78 4.89 -13.69
CA ILE A 9 -8.64 6.05 -12.80
C ILE A 9 -7.16 6.21 -12.46
N ASP A 10 -6.55 7.33 -12.86
CA ASP A 10 -5.11 7.53 -12.71
C ASP A 10 -4.74 9.02 -12.55
N ASN A 11 -3.50 9.30 -12.15
CA ASN A 11 -2.92 10.65 -12.13
C ASN A 11 -1.54 10.72 -12.81
N LYS A 12 -1.16 9.69 -13.58
CA LYS A 12 0.10 9.66 -14.31
C LYS A 12 0.01 10.45 -15.63
N PRO A 13 0.97 11.34 -15.91
CA PRO A 13 0.96 12.14 -17.14
C PRO A 13 1.22 11.32 -18.41
N ASP A 14 1.80 10.13 -18.28
CA ASP A 14 2.11 9.20 -19.37
C ASP A 14 1.02 8.14 -19.59
N ASN A 15 -0.10 8.20 -18.87
CA ASN A 15 -1.25 7.33 -19.10
C ASN A 15 -1.78 7.52 -20.54
N GLN A 16 -1.91 6.43 -21.29
CA GLN A 16 -2.31 6.45 -22.70
C GLN A 16 -3.83 6.48 -22.92
N GLY A 17 -4.62 6.52 -21.85
CA GLY A 17 -6.09 6.57 -21.92
C GLY A 17 -6.73 5.25 -22.34
N TYR A 18 -6.33 4.14 -21.70
CA TYR A 18 -6.96 2.83 -21.92
C TYR A 18 -8.22 2.65 -21.06
N GLY A 19 -9.12 1.74 -21.47
CA GLY A 19 -10.41 1.49 -20.83
C GLY A 19 -11.58 2.11 -21.60
N ASP A 20 -12.81 1.73 -21.23
CA ASP A 20 -14.03 2.29 -21.84
C ASP A 20 -14.35 3.67 -21.25
N VAL A 21 -14.03 3.88 -19.98
CA VAL A 21 -14.14 5.18 -19.29
C VAL A 21 -12.79 5.54 -18.70
N VAL A 22 -12.31 6.75 -19.01
CA VAL A 22 -10.99 7.23 -18.63
C VAL A 22 -11.14 8.47 -17.74
N VAL A 23 -10.69 8.37 -16.49
CA VAL A 23 -10.68 9.43 -15.48
C VAL A 23 -9.24 9.67 -15.07
N VAL A 24 -8.53 10.52 -15.82
CA VAL A 24 -7.11 10.79 -15.59
C VAL A 24 -6.91 12.27 -15.29
N SER A 25 -6.32 12.57 -14.13
CA SER A 25 -6.00 13.94 -13.72
C SER A 25 -4.53 14.04 -13.30
N PRO A 26 -3.61 14.44 -14.19
CA PRO A 26 -2.19 14.56 -13.87
C PRO A 26 -1.85 15.61 -12.80
N THR A 27 -2.79 16.51 -12.51
CA THR A 27 -2.67 17.54 -11.48
C THR A 27 -3.15 17.07 -10.11
N ALA A 28 -3.87 15.94 -10.03
CA ALA A 28 -4.31 15.37 -8.77
C ALA A 28 -3.13 14.90 -7.91
N SER A 29 -3.17 15.18 -6.62
CA SER A 29 -2.10 14.82 -5.69
C SER A 29 -2.06 13.32 -5.42
N SER A 30 -3.19 12.63 -5.61
CA SER A 30 -3.31 11.18 -5.46
C SER A 30 -4.45 10.63 -6.32
N VAL A 31 -4.47 9.33 -6.56
CA VAL A 31 -5.67 8.65 -7.08
C VAL A 31 -6.74 8.57 -5.98
N SER A 32 -6.33 8.48 -4.72
CA SER A 32 -7.25 8.37 -3.57
C SER A 32 -8.15 9.59 -3.38
N GLU A 33 -7.67 10.81 -3.64
CA GLU A 33 -8.54 12.00 -3.60
C GLU A 33 -9.58 11.99 -4.73
N GLN A 34 -9.18 11.54 -5.93
CA GLN A 34 -10.11 11.41 -7.06
C GLN A 34 -11.18 10.35 -6.80
N VAL A 35 -10.79 9.21 -6.21
CA VAL A 35 -11.74 8.15 -5.83
C VAL A 35 -12.67 8.64 -4.72
N GLY A 36 -12.16 9.36 -3.73
CA GLY A 36 -12.98 9.98 -2.68
C GLY A 36 -14.00 10.95 -3.26
N ASP A 37 -13.56 11.84 -4.15
CA ASP A 37 -14.43 12.80 -4.84
C ASP A 37 -15.49 12.10 -5.69
N LEU A 38 -15.11 11.06 -6.46
CA LEU A 38 -16.04 10.26 -7.27
C LEU A 38 -17.11 9.58 -6.40
N ILE A 39 -16.73 8.95 -5.29
CA ILE A 39 -17.67 8.28 -4.38
C ILE A 39 -18.70 9.29 -3.85
N LEU A 40 -18.24 10.47 -3.44
CA LEU A 40 -19.11 11.53 -2.93
C LEU A 40 -20.00 12.12 -4.02
N GLY A 41 -19.46 12.35 -5.23
CA GLY A 41 -20.21 12.83 -6.39
C GLY A 41 -21.31 11.86 -6.83
N LEU A 42 -21.14 10.56 -6.58
CA LEU A 42 -22.16 9.52 -6.79
C LEU A 42 -23.18 9.41 -5.63
N GLY A 43 -23.01 10.19 -4.55
CA GLY A 43 -23.88 10.13 -3.37
C GLY A 43 -23.71 8.86 -2.52
N LEU A 44 -22.61 8.13 -2.71
CA LEU A 44 -22.31 6.93 -1.94
C LEU A 44 -21.74 7.28 -0.57
N ARG A 45 -21.96 6.39 0.40
CA ARG A 45 -21.47 6.58 1.78
C ARG A 45 -20.08 5.98 1.94
N LEU A 46 -19.24 6.68 2.69
CA LEU A 46 -17.95 6.18 3.16
C LEU A 46 -18.09 5.74 4.61
N ASP A 47 -17.74 4.49 4.87
CA ASP A 47 -17.61 3.94 6.21
C ASP A 47 -16.19 4.19 6.78
N PRO A 48 -15.92 3.90 8.05
CA PRO A 48 -14.61 4.13 8.66
C PRO A 48 -13.45 3.41 7.96
N ASP A 49 -13.64 2.19 7.45
CA ASP A 49 -12.57 1.39 6.87
C ASP A 49 -12.22 1.90 5.46
N SER A 50 -13.23 2.14 4.62
CA SER A 50 -13.01 2.78 3.32
C SER A 50 -12.42 4.18 3.47
N SER A 51 -12.86 4.93 4.49
CA SER A 51 -12.30 6.24 4.80
C SER A 51 -10.82 6.18 5.19
N GLN A 52 -10.45 5.20 6.00
CA GLN A 52 -9.07 5.01 6.43
C GLN A 52 -8.17 4.60 5.25
N ASN A 53 -8.66 3.76 4.33
CA ASN A 53 -7.91 3.36 3.14
C ASN A 53 -7.61 4.57 2.24
N LEU A 54 -8.62 5.39 1.94
CA LEU A 54 -8.44 6.60 1.14
C LEU A 54 -7.53 7.62 1.84
N MET A 55 -7.68 7.80 3.16
CA MET A 55 -6.82 8.70 3.94
C MET A 55 -5.36 8.26 3.89
N SER A 56 -5.12 6.95 4.00
CA SER A 56 -3.76 6.39 3.92
C SER A 56 -3.14 6.63 2.55
N GLY A 57 -3.90 6.46 1.46
CA GLY A 57 -3.42 6.73 0.11
C GLY A 57 -3.13 8.21 -0.15
N ILE A 58 -3.99 9.12 0.35
CA ILE A 58 -3.75 10.57 0.27
C ILE A 58 -2.49 10.94 1.06
N SER A 59 -2.40 10.50 2.32
CA SER A 59 -1.23 10.78 3.18
C SER A 59 0.06 10.24 2.56
N TYR A 60 0.05 9.02 2.03
CA TYR A 60 1.22 8.44 1.34
C TYR A 60 1.64 9.27 0.12
N ALA A 61 0.73 9.53 -0.82
CA ALA A 61 1.05 10.21 -2.07
C ALA A 61 1.48 11.67 -1.88
N THR A 62 1.02 12.30 -0.80
CA THR A 62 1.30 13.70 -0.49
C THR A 62 2.46 13.89 0.50
N ASN A 63 3.14 12.80 0.90
CA ASN A 63 4.10 12.83 2.02
C ASN A 63 3.50 13.56 3.24
N ASP A 64 2.34 13.08 3.67
CA ASP A 64 1.59 13.63 4.79
C ASP A 64 1.18 15.10 4.64
N PHE A 65 0.76 15.47 3.43
CA PHE A 65 0.40 16.82 2.99
C PHE A 65 1.58 17.81 2.95
N ALA A 66 2.83 17.34 3.00
CA ALA A 66 4.02 18.19 2.90
C ALA A 66 4.52 18.37 1.45
N SER A 67 4.02 17.59 0.49
CA SER A 67 4.38 17.71 -0.91
C SER A 67 3.84 19.01 -1.53
N ASP A 68 4.65 19.70 -2.33
CA ASP A 68 4.25 20.88 -3.10
C ASP A 68 3.18 20.57 -4.17
N ARG A 69 2.98 19.29 -4.49
CA ARG A 69 1.91 18.82 -5.40
C ARG A 69 0.59 18.53 -4.69
N THR A 70 0.52 18.73 -3.38
CA THR A 70 -0.72 18.54 -2.62
C THR A 70 -1.77 19.53 -3.10
N THR A 71 -2.94 19.04 -3.49
CA THR A 71 -4.03 19.85 -4.03
C THR A 71 -4.99 20.29 -2.92
N PRO A 72 -5.78 21.35 -3.14
CA PRO A 72 -6.88 21.70 -2.23
C PRO A 72 -7.87 20.54 -2.04
N LEU A 73 -8.15 19.79 -3.12
CA LEU A 73 -9.03 18.62 -3.09
C LEU A 73 -8.54 17.56 -2.09
N ALA A 74 -7.23 17.34 -1.98
CA ALA A 74 -6.64 16.44 -0.99
C ALA A 74 -7.10 16.79 0.43
N PHE A 75 -7.08 18.07 0.79
CA PHE A 75 -7.49 18.55 2.11
C PHE A 75 -9.00 18.46 2.32
N GLU A 76 -9.79 18.80 1.29
CA GLU A 76 -11.25 18.71 1.35
C GLU A 76 -11.70 17.26 1.60
N ILE A 77 -11.20 16.33 0.78
CA ILE A 77 -11.48 14.91 0.93
C ILE A 77 -10.96 14.39 2.26
N ALA A 78 -9.72 14.69 2.65
CA ALA A 78 -9.18 14.29 3.95
C ALA A 78 -10.06 14.73 5.12
N SER A 79 -10.62 15.95 5.05
CA SER A 79 -11.54 16.45 6.08
C SER A 79 -12.80 15.58 6.21
N ILE A 80 -13.36 15.13 5.07
CA ILE A 80 -14.54 14.27 5.01
C ILE A 80 -14.21 12.88 5.55
N LEU A 81 -13.08 12.31 5.13
CA LEU A 81 -12.63 11.00 5.59
C LEU A 81 -12.43 10.98 7.11
N MET A 82 -11.86 12.05 7.69
CA MET A 82 -11.69 12.16 9.15
C MET A 82 -13.04 12.23 9.88
N ARG A 83 -14.02 12.95 9.31
CA ARG A 83 -15.41 12.97 9.85
C ARG A 83 -16.04 11.58 9.83
N ASN A 84 -15.73 10.77 8.81
CA ASN A 84 -16.20 9.40 8.67
C ASN A 84 -15.39 8.36 9.45
N GLY A 85 -14.42 8.79 10.28
CA GLY A 85 -13.72 7.90 11.22
C GLY A 85 -12.24 7.66 10.89
N ALA A 86 -11.74 8.13 9.76
CA ALA A 86 -10.32 8.02 9.45
C ALA A 86 -9.45 8.79 10.46
N ARG A 87 -8.22 8.31 10.65
CA ARG A 87 -7.22 8.90 11.53
C ARG A 87 -5.91 9.09 10.75
N ARG A 88 -5.17 10.13 11.13
CA ARG A 88 -3.79 10.33 10.66
C ARG A 88 -2.87 9.40 11.43
N ASN A 89 -2.15 8.53 10.73
CA ASN A 89 -1.14 7.68 11.33
C ASN A 89 0.17 8.47 11.41
N ARG A 90 0.68 8.72 12.61
CA ARG A 90 1.93 9.49 12.82
C ARG A 90 3.21 8.69 12.50
N THR A 91 3.07 7.42 12.20
CA THR A 91 4.18 6.52 11.88
C THR A 91 3.97 5.96 10.49
N HIS A 92 4.61 6.57 9.49
CA HIS A 92 4.93 5.89 8.24
C HIS A 92 5.99 4.82 8.51
N THR A 93 5.66 3.80 9.30
CA THR A 93 6.37 2.53 9.15
C THR A 93 5.78 1.90 7.90
N VAL A 94 6.21 2.41 6.74
CA VAL A 94 6.17 1.63 5.52
C VAL A 94 6.99 0.40 5.87
N GLN A 95 6.32 -0.72 6.16
CA GLN A 95 6.98 -1.99 6.04
C GLN A 95 7.26 -2.10 4.55
N GLU A 96 8.45 -1.65 4.13
CA GLU A 96 9.00 -2.07 2.87
C GLU A 96 9.02 -3.60 2.98
N GLU A 97 8.07 -4.27 2.32
CA GLU A 97 8.24 -5.66 1.95
C GLU A 97 9.42 -5.68 0.97
N ARG A 98 10.63 -5.62 1.51
CA ARG A 98 11.82 -5.86 0.71
C ARG A 98 11.70 -7.30 0.24
N PRO A 99 11.73 -7.57 -1.07
CA PRO A 99 11.96 -8.93 -1.51
C PRO A 99 13.27 -9.38 -0.85
N VAL A 100 13.26 -10.57 -0.25
CA VAL A 100 14.44 -11.19 0.37
C VAL A 100 15.43 -11.51 -0.76
N ALA A 101 16.17 -10.51 -1.21
CA ALA A 101 17.22 -10.63 -2.21
C ALA A 101 18.57 -10.48 -1.51
N GLU A 102 19.41 -11.49 -1.73
CA GLU A 102 20.65 -11.83 -1.03
C GLU A 102 21.56 -10.63 -0.73
N GLU A 103 21.95 -10.54 0.55
CA GLU A 103 22.85 -9.56 1.11
C GLU A 103 24.25 -9.68 0.47
N ARG A 104 24.56 -8.81 -0.51
CA ARG A 104 25.95 -8.59 -0.94
C ARG A 104 26.65 -7.71 0.09
N VAL A 105 27.50 -8.35 0.89
CA VAL A 105 28.41 -7.69 1.84
C VAL A 105 29.41 -6.83 1.07
N VAL A 106 29.35 -5.50 1.25
CA VAL A 106 30.46 -4.61 0.93
C VAL A 106 30.61 -3.53 1.99
N GLY A 107 31.72 -3.61 2.73
CA GLY A 107 32.51 -2.43 3.11
C GLY A 107 32.09 -1.65 4.36
N GLU A 108 32.92 -1.76 5.39
CA GLU A 108 32.89 -1.13 6.71
C GLU A 108 32.62 0.38 6.71
N ARG A 109 31.66 0.82 7.55
CA ARG A 109 31.72 2.09 8.26
C ARG A 109 31.23 1.88 9.69
N THR A 110 32.13 2.07 10.64
CA THR A 110 31.86 1.98 12.08
C THR A 110 31.07 3.19 12.55
N PHE A 111 29.84 2.96 13.02
CA PHE A 111 29.15 3.87 13.92
C PHE A 111 28.76 3.08 15.17
N ASP A 112 29.24 3.54 16.33
CA ASP A 112 28.98 2.94 17.63
C ASP A 112 27.50 3.02 18.00
N ILE A 113 26.77 1.93 17.79
CA ILE A 113 25.41 1.75 18.31
C ILE A 113 25.48 0.65 19.37
N LYS A 114 25.13 0.99 20.61
CA LYS A 114 24.93 0.02 21.69
C LYS A 114 23.90 -1.03 21.24
N ARG A 115 24.39 -2.24 20.97
CA ARG A 115 23.63 -3.38 20.45
C ARG A 115 22.66 -3.87 21.52
N VAL A 116 21.36 -3.69 21.31
CA VAL A 116 20.34 -4.50 21.98
C VAL A 116 20.35 -5.86 21.27
N GLU A 117 20.88 -6.88 21.93
CA GLU A 117 20.93 -8.24 21.38
C GLU A 117 19.50 -8.81 21.25
N ARG A 118 18.94 -8.76 20.05
CA ARG A 118 17.83 -9.65 19.70
C ARG A 118 18.41 -11.02 19.40
N LYS A 119 18.11 -12.01 20.26
CA LYS A 119 18.33 -13.44 19.95
C LYS A 119 17.50 -13.80 18.72
N VAL A 120 18.15 -13.89 17.56
CA VAL A 120 17.56 -14.50 16.37
C VAL A 120 17.55 -16.01 16.62
N GLN A 121 16.37 -16.58 16.81
CA GLN A 121 16.23 -18.02 16.94
C GLN A 121 16.20 -18.62 15.55
N ASN A 122 17.28 -19.30 15.16
CA ASN A 122 17.34 -19.99 13.88
C ASN A 122 16.28 -21.11 13.84
N PRO A 123 15.61 -21.31 12.69
CA PRO A 123 14.62 -22.37 12.56
C PRO A 123 15.27 -23.75 12.80
N PRO A 124 14.53 -24.71 13.38
CA PRO A 124 15.04 -26.05 13.65
C PRO A 124 15.58 -26.73 12.38
N LYS A 125 16.70 -27.42 12.52
CA LYS A 125 17.40 -28.08 11.39
C LYS A 125 16.52 -29.12 10.67
N GLU A 126 15.51 -29.65 11.35
CA GLU A 126 14.50 -30.58 10.82
C GLU A 126 13.52 -29.96 9.82
N TRP A 127 13.45 -28.63 9.73
CA TRP A 127 12.73 -27.94 8.66
C TRP A 127 13.42 -28.17 7.32
N LEU A 128 14.75 -28.11 7.31
CA LEU A 128 15.56 -28.08 6.10
C LEU A 128 15.76 -29.46 5.46
N THR A 129 15.20 -30.51 6.06
CA THR A 129 15.26 -31.86 5.50
C THR A 129 13.98 -32.19 4.72
N PRO A 130 14.08 -32.78 3.51
CA PRO A 130 12.90 -33.15 2.75
C PRO A 130 12.09 -34.20 3.51
N LYS A 131 10.82 -33.88 3.82
CA LYS A 131 9.89 -34.83 4.42
C LYS A 131 9.45 -35.85 3.37
N ILE A 132 10.08 -37.02 3.38
CA ILE A 132 9.65 -38.16 2.56
C ILE A 132 8.41 -38.77 3.21
N TYR A 133 7.24 -38.54 2.62
CA TYR A 133 6.00 -39.19 3.01
C TYR A 133 6.06 -40.67 2.61
N LYS A 134 6.16 -41.59 3.58
CA LYS A 134 5.92 -43.02 3.35
C LYS A 134 4.44 -43.29 3.59
N GLY A 135 3.66 -43.40 2.52
CA GLY A 135 2.27 -43.81 2.61
C GLY A 135 2.16 -45.18 3.26
N SER A 136 1.28 -45.32 4.25
CA SER A 136 0.88 -46.61 4.81
C SER A 136 0.14 -47.38 3.72
N THR A 137 0.79 -48.40 3.16
CA THR A 137 0.12 -49.44 2.39
C THR A 137 -0.63 -50.30 3.39
N ASN A 138 -1.95 -50.11 3.47
CA ASN A 138 -2.81 -51.13 4.06
C ASN A 138 -2.86 -52.28 3.04
N VAL A 139 -2.17 -53.36 3.37
CA VAL A 139 -2.43 -54.68 2.79
C VAL A 139 -3.28 -55.41 3.82
N GLU A 140 -4.39 -55.99 3.33
CA GLU A 140 -5.51 -56.61 4.06
C GLU A 140 -5.16 -57.43 5.31
#